data_AF-A0A1U7YJ62-F1
#
_entry.id   AF-A0A1U7YJ62-F1
#
_cell.length_a   1.000
_cell.length_b   1.000
_cell.length_c   1.000
_cell.angle_alpha   90.00
_cell.angle_beta   90.00
_cell.angle_gamma   90.00
#
_symmetry.space_group_name_H-M   'P 1'
#
loop_
_entity.id
_entity.type
_entity.pdbx_description
1 polymer ?
#
loop_
_entity_poly.entity_id
_entity_poly.type
_entity_poly.pdbx_seq_one_letter_code
_entity_poly.pdbx_strand_id
1 'polypeptide(L)'
;MTTAPGVQLHLPDDHHVVMDNGILQVTLSVPDGIVTGIKYNGVDNLLEILNDDETNRGYWDVVWSSAGTKGTTGIFERLICTTYKVILERDDQIELSFSRTWDVSLQDKLIPLNIDKRFIMLKGSSGFYSYAIYEHLEVWPGFNLDETRIAFKLRKDKFHYMAMADNRQRYMPLPDDRLPDRGQPLAYPEAVLLVNPVEPELKGEVDDKYQYSSEDKDLKVHGWICMDPPLGFWIIIPSDEFRSGGPLKQNLTSHVGPTALSVFLSAHYAGEDLVPKFGEGESWKKIFGPVFIYLNSVTGGKDPLILWEDAKEQMLVEVQSWPYSFPASEDFPSSSQRGNISGRLLVQDRYYLLICYYYHIFLFSFGGRWWTWKNNYSTVIGSTYIIFSSLGTSKMIRYMLLVHMLAWLHQEKLVHGKENARTINSGQKQMRKAIM
;
A
#
# COMPACT_ATOMS: atom_id res chain seq x y z
N MET A 1 -25.20 6.99 -30.38
CA MET A 1 -24.31 6.87 -29.21
C MET A 1 -23.12 6.05 -29.66
N THR A 2 -21.97 6.69 -29.90
CA THR A 2 -20.72 5.98 -30.16
C THR A 2 -20.33 5.26 -28.87
N THR A 3 -20.37 3.93 -28.89
CA THR A 3 -19.86 3.11 -27.79
C THR A 3 -18.40 3.49 -27.55
N ALA A 4 -18.02 3.74 -26.30
CA ALA A 4 -16.62 3.97 -25.96
C ALA A 4 -15.76 2.84 -26.57
N PRO A 5 -14.59 3.16 -27.16
CA PRO A 5 -13.71 2.13 -27.70
C PRO A 5 -13.36 1.12 -26.61
N GLY A 6 -13.18 -0.14 -27.00
CA GLY A 6 -12.65 -1.17 -26.09
C GLY A 6 -11.25 -0.82 -25.60
N VAL A 7 -10.80 -1.52 -24.57
CA VAL A 7 -9.40 -1.44 -24.13
C VAL A 7 -8.49 -1.99 -25.24
N GLN A 8 -7.39 -1.30 -25.51
CA GLN A 8 -6.42 -1.63 -26.54
C GLN A 8 -5.03 -1.76 -25.94
N LEU A 9 -4.24 -2.65 -26.53
CA LEU A 9 -2.83 -2.83 -26.22
C LEU A 9 -2.00 -2.34 -27.42
N HIS A 10 -1.03 -1.47 -27.15
CA HIS A 10 -0.09 -1.00 -28.18
C HIS A 10 1.34 -1.38 -27.80
N LEU A 11 2.13 -1.75 -28.80
CA LEU A 11 3.57 -2.01 -28.67
C LEU A 11 4.29 -0.98 -29.53
N PRO A 12 4.56 0.22 -29.01
CA PRO A 12 5.18 1.29 -29.78
C PRO A 12 6.63 0.96 -30.19
N ASP A 13 7.32 0.15 -29.39
CA ASP A 13 8.67 -0.34 -29.61
C ASP A 13 8.90 -1.67 -28.87
N ASP A 14 10.11 -2.24 -28.96
CA ASP A 14 10.46 -3.52 -28.33
C ASP A 14 10.69 -3.41 -26.80
N HIS A 15 10.66 -2.20 -26.24
CA HIS A 15 10.95 -1.90 -24.84
C HIS A 15 9.72 -1.41 -24.07
N HIS A 16 8.58 -1.23 -24.72
CA HIS A 16 7.38 -0.67 -24.10
C HIS A 16 6.10 -1.37 -24.54
N VAL A 17 5.14 -1.39 -23.62
CA VAL A 17 3.75 -1.71 -23.89
C VAL A 17 2.85 -0.62 -23.32
N VAL A 18 1.80 -0.27 -24.04
CA VAL A 18 0.83 0.76 -23.65
C VAL A 18 -0.56 0.15 -23.53
N MET A 19 -1.15 0.24 -22.34
CA MET A 19 -2.59 -0.01 -22.15
C MET A 19 -3.35 1.29 -22.42
N ASP A 20 -4.39 1.24 -23.25
CA ASP A 20 -5.23 2.38 -23.63
C ASP A 20 -6.71 2.01 -23.50
N ASN A 21 -7.51 2.79 -22.77
CA ASN A 21 -8.97 2.58 -22.68
C ASN A 21 -9.81 3.73 -23.26
N GLY A 22 -9.17 4.62 -24.03
CA GLY A 22 -9.76 5.82 -24.61
C GLY A 22 -9.91 7.00 -23.64
N ILE A 23 -9.61 6.81 -22.34
CA ILE A 23 -9.63 7.87 -21.32
C ILE A 23 -8.20 8.25 -20.93
N LEU A 24 -7.36 7.25 -20.67
CA LEU A 24 -5.94 7.40 -20.35
C LEU A 24 -5.09 6.33 -21.04
N GLN A 25 -3.79 6.60 -21.15
CA GLN A 25 -2.80 5.61 -21.56
C GLN A 25 -1.78 5.39 -20.46
N VAL A 26 -1.38 4.14 -20.24
CA VAL A 26 -0.34 3.76 -19.28
C VAL A 26 0.75 3.01 -20.02
N THR A 27 1.95 3.58 -20.03
CA THR A 27 3.16 3.00 -20.66
C THR A 27 3.97 2.26 -19.61
N LEU A 28 4.27 1.00 -19.91
CA LEU A 28 5.03 0.08 -19.08
C LEU A 28 6.28 -0.39 -19.84
N SER A 29 7.44 -0.40 -19.19
CA SER A 29 8.65 -0.98 -19.78
C SER A 29 8.59 -2.50 -19.82
N VAL A 30 9.15 -3.08 -20.89
CA VAL A 30 9.18 -4.52 -21.18
C VAL A 30 10.63 -5.00 -21.18
N PRO A 31 10.97 -6.06 -20.42
CA PRO A 31 10.13 -6.85 -19.51
C PRO A 31 10.08 -6.33 -18.06
N ASP A 32 10.66 -5.16 -17.78
CA ASP A 32 10.93 -4.71 -16.41
C ASP A 32 9.66 -4.44 -15.59
N GLY A 33 8.57 -4.02 -16.25
CA GLY A 33 7.30 -3.70 -15.62
C GLY A 33 7.34 -2.43 -14.78
N ILE A 34 8.06 -1.40 -15.24
CA ILE A 34 8.06 -0.06 -14.65
C ILE A 34 7.02 0.78 -15.38
N VAL A 35 6.21 1.56 -14.65
CA VAL A 35 5.35 2.58 -15.25
C VAL A 35 6.22 3.77 -15.65
N THR A 36 6.52 3.88 -16.93
CA THR A 36 7.39 4.94 -17.49
C THR A 36 6.60 6.18 -17.89
N GLY A 37 5.29 6.03 -18.16
CA GLY A 37 4.42 7.15 -18.46
C GLY A 37 2.93 6.91 -18.21
N ILE A 38 2.23 8.00 -17.90
CA ILE A 38 0.77 8.05 -17.79
C ILE A 38 0.29 9.27 -18.55
N LYS A 39 -0.45 9.07 -19.65
CA LYS A 39 -1.02 10.14 -20.46
C LYS A 39 -2.49 10.33 -20.10
N TYR A 40 -2.88 11.56 -19.78
CA TYR A 40 -4.25 11.87 -19.38
C TYR A 40 -4.59 13.34 -19.64
N ASN A 41 -5.82 13.57 -20.14
CA ASN A 41 -6.43 14.89 -20.32
C ASN A 41 -5.48 15.96 -20.92
N GLY A 42 -4.83 15.62 -22.03
CA GLY A 42 -3.94 16.52 -22.77
C GLY A 42 -2.53 16.67 -22.20
N VAL A 43 -2.19 16.02 -21.07
CA VAL A 43 -0.82 15.96 -20.56
C VAL A 43 -0.17 14.66 -21.02
N ASP A 44 0.95 14.77 -21.74
CA ASP A 44 1.64 13.63 -22.35
C ASP A 44 2.20 12.62 -21.35
N ASN A 45 2.70 13.10 -20.21
CA ASN A 45 3.13 12.26 -19.11
C ASN A 45 2.94 12.98 -17.77
N LEU A 46 2.20 12.36 -16.85
CA LEU A 46 2.00 12.85 -15.48
C LEU A 46 3.21 12.57 -14.56
N LEU A 47 4.07 11.62 -14.93
CA LEU A 47 5.24 11.23 -14.15
C LEU A 47 6.44 12.16 -14.41
N GLU A 48 7.35 12.25 -13.44
CA GLU A 48 8.51 13.15 -13.47
C GLU A 48 9.45 12.83 -14.64
N ILE A 49 9.29 13.58 -15.74
CA ILE A 49 10.05 13.38 -16.98
C ILE A 49 11.50 13.85 -16.88
N LEU A 50 11.84 14.69 -15.88
CA LEU A 50 13.22 15.09 -15.62
C LEU A 50 14.02 14.03 -14.85
N ASN A 51 13.37 12.94 -14.44
CA ASN A 51 14.11 11.74 -14.04
C ASN A 51 14.55 11.01 -15.31
N ASP A 52 15.83 11.17 -15.65
CA ASP A 52 16.47 10.52 -16.81
C ASP A 52 16.45 8.97 -16.71
N ASP A 53 16.50 8.45 -15.48
CA ASP A 53 16.23 7.04 -15.20
C ASP A 53 14.71 6.81 -15.16
N GLU A 54 14.14 6.28 -16.24
CA GLU A 54 12.70 5.99 -16.33
C GLU A 54 12.24 4.98 -15.27
N THR A 55 13.14 4.14 -14.76
CA THR A 55 12.83 3.21 -13.67
C THR A 55 12.50 3.96 -12.38
N ASN A 56 12.90 5.22 -12.26
CA ASN A 56 12.67 6.10 -11.13
C ASN A 56 11.43 7.00 -11.31
N ARG A 57 10.37 6.52 -11.98
CA ARG A 57 9.11 7.25 -12.17
C ARG A 57 7.95 6.59 -11.42
N GLY A 58 7.40 5.50 -11.95
CA GLY A 58 6.38 4.69 -11.27
C GLY A 58 6.85 3.24 -11.11
N TYR A 59 7.08 2.80 -9.87
CA TYR A 59 7.71 1.50 -9.62
C TYR A 59 7.21 0.82 -8.35
N TRP A 60 7.38 -0.49 -8.31
CA TRP A 60 7.31 -1.28 -7.08
C TRP A 60 8.71 -1.41 -6.49
N ASP A 61 8.83 -1.34 -5.18
CA ASP A 61 10.08 -1.57 -4.46
C ASP A 61 9.88 -2.40 -3.21
N VAL A 62 11.01 -2.96 -2.75
CA VAL A 62 11.17 -3.56 -1.43
C VAL A 62 12.37 -2.96 -0.73
N VAL A 63 12.32 -2.95 0.60
CA VAL A 63 13.52 -2.86 1.43
C VAL A 63 13.65 -4.19 2.15
N TRP A 64 14.82 -4.81 2.08
CA TRP A 64 15.01 -6.15 2.63
C TRP A 64 16.41 -6.36 3.20
N SER A 65 16.55 -7.35 4.07
CA SER A 65 17.84 -7.71 4.66
C SER A 65 17.99 -9.22 4.80
N SER A 66 19.22 -9.71 4.86
CA SER A 66 19.49 -11.14 5.08
C SER A 66 18.92 -11.58 6.43
N ALA A 67 18.45 -12.84 6.52
CA ALA A 67 17.94 -13.38 7.78
C ALA A 67 18.94 -13.19 8.94
N GLY A 68 18.41 -12.81 10.10
CA GLY A 68 19.20 -12.56 11.31
C GLY A 68 19.79 -11.14 11.41
N THR A 69 19.68 -10.32 10.36
CA THR A 69 19.98 -8.88 10.44
C THR A 69 19.05 -8.22 11.45
N LYS A 70 19.62 -7.36 12.31
CA LYS A 70 18.88 -6.58 13.33
C LYS A 70 18.62 -5.17 12.84
N GLY A 71 17.60 -4.53 13.40
CA GLY A 71 17.18 -3.19 13.00
C GLY A 71 16.23 -3.23 11.81
N THR A 72 16.05 -2.07 11.18
CA THR A 72 15.04 -1.83 10.13
C THR A 72 15.64 -1.22 8.87
N THR A 73 16.97 -1.18 8.80
CA THR A 73 17.70 -0.70 7.63
C THR A 73 18.04 -1.89 6.76
N GLY A 74 17.65 -1.83 5.49
CA GLY A 74 17.88 -2.88 4.52
C GLY A 74 18.36 -2.35 3.18
N ILE A 75 18.50 -3.27 2.23
CA ILE A 75 18.82 -3.05 0.84
C ILE A 75 17.54 -2.58 0.15
N PHE A 76 17.57 -1.37 -0.41
CA PHE A 76 16.52 -0.91 -1.30
C PHE A 76 16.67 -1.60 -2.66
N GLU A 77 15.61 -2.27 -3.09
CA GLU A 77 15.53 -2.91 -4.39
C GLU A 77 14.28 -2.43 -5.11
N ARG A 78 14.49 -1.80 -6.27
CA ARG A 78 13.43 -1.61 -7.25
C ARG A 78 13.17 -2.93 -7.96
N LEU A 79 11.91 -3.36 -7.98
CA LEU A 79 11.55 -4.65 -8.56
C LEU A 79 11.55 -4.56 -10.10
N ILE A 80 12.69 -4.92 -10.69
CA ILE A 80 12.87 -5.07 -12.14
C ILE A 80 12.61 -6.53 -12.52
N CYS A 81 11.65 -6.73 -13.44
CA CYS A 81 11.24 -8.05 -13.91
C CYS A 81 11.96 -8.49 -15.19
N THR A 82 11.91 -9.78 -15.49
CA THR A 82 12.62 -10.38 -16.64
C THR A 82 11.69 -11.08 -17.62
N THR A 83 10.38 -11.12 -17.34
CA THR A 83 9.37 -11.76 -18.18
C THR A 83 8.12 -10.90 -18.24
N TYR A 84 7.62 -10.69 -19.46
CA TYR A 84 6.36 -10.00 -19.74
C TYR A 84 5.36 -10.97 -20.36
N LYS A 85 4.09 -10.92 -19.90
CA LYS A 85 2.99 -11.71 -20.45
C LYS A 85 1.69 -10.91 -20.48
N VAL A 86 0.95 -11.03 -21.58
CA VAL A 86 -0.47 -10.68 -21.61
C VAL A 86 -1.25 -11.83 -21.00
N ILE A 87 -1.91 -11.58 -19.88
CA ILE A 87 -2.68 -12.59 -19.14
C ILE A 87 -4.11 -12.65 -19.65
N LEU A 88 -4.67 -11.48 -19.94
CA LEU A 88 -6.02 -11.32 -20.44
C LEU A 88 -6.07 -10.10 -21.37
N GLU A 89 -6.72 -10.26 -22.52
CA GLU A 89 -6.99 -9.18 -23.46
C GLU A 89 -8.41 -9.36 -24.03
N ARG A 90 -9.32 -8.51 -23.59
CA ARG A 90 -10.73 -8.46 -24.00
C ARG A 90 -11.14 -7.01 -24.20
N ASP A 91 -12.26 -6.79 -24.88
CA ASP A 91 -12.79 -5.44 -25.14
C ASP A 91 -13.02 -4.62 -23.86
N ASP A 92 -13.35 -5.29 -22.75
CA ASP A 92 -13.66 -4.68 -21.46
C ASP A 92 -12.46 -4.60 -20.50
N GLN A 93 -11.39 -5.35 -20.74
CA GLN A 93 -10.29 -5.52 -19.79
C GLN A 93 -8.98 -5.99 -20.45
N ILE A 94 -7.88 -5.41 -19.98
CA ILE A 94 -6.53 -5.96 -20.16
C ILE A 94 -5.93 -6.28 -18.79
N GLU A 95 -5.23 -7.41 -18.68
CA GLU A 95 -4.34 -7.72 -17.57
C GLU A 95 -2.96 -8.13 -18.08
N LEU A 96 -1.92 -7.44 -17.60
CA LEU A 96 -0.51 -7.70 -17.91
C LEU A 96 0.21 -8.25 -16.69
N SER A 97 1.17 -9.14 -16.92
CA SER A 97 2.09 -9.69 -15.91
C SER A 97 3.53 -9.36 -16.28
N PHE A 98 4.27 -8.91 -15.27
CA PHE A 98 5.70 -8.70 -15.30
C PHE A 98 6.32 -9.46 -14.14
N SER A 99 7.05 -10.53 -14.44
CA SER A 99 7.56 -11.45 -13.44
C SER A 99 9.07 -11.67 -13.51
N ARG A 100 9.65 -12.06 -12.37
CA ARG A 100 11.02 -12.51 -12.21
C ARG A 100 11.05 -13.69 -11.27
N THR A 101 11.76 -14.75 -11.66
CA THR A 101 12.05 -15.87 -10.78
C THR A 101 13.35 -15.64 -10.03
N TRP A 102 13.47 -16.18 -8.81
CA TRP A 102 14.72 -16.14 -8.07
C TRP A 102 15.49 -17.48 -8.17
N ASP A 103 16.82 -17.40 -8.25
CA ASP A 103 17.71 -18.54 -8.11
C ASP A 103 19.00 -18.15 -7.38
N VAL A 104 19.82 -19.14 -7.02
CA VAL A 104 21.02 -18.96 -6.19
C VAL A 104 22.06 -18.01 -6.79
N SER A 105 22.06 -17.77 -8.11
CA SER A 105 22.97 -16.82 -8.76
C SER A 105 22.65 -15.35 -8.44
N LEU A 106 21.43 -15.10 -7.94
CA LEU A 106 20.91 -13.80 -7.52
C LEU A 106 21.07 -13.56 -6.01
N GLN A 107 21.62 -14.53 -5.28
CA GLN A 107 21.91 -14.40 -3.85
C GLN A 107 22.75 -13.15 -3.57
N ASP A 108 22.40 -12.45 -2.49
CA ASP A 108 22.99 -11.18 -2.04
C ASP A 108 22.85 -10.00 -3.01
N LYS A 109 22.20 -10.19 -4.16
CA LYS A 109 21.90 -9.13 -5.15
C LYS A 109 20.45 -8.70 -5.10
N LEU A 110 19.56 -9.69 -4.98
CA LEU A 110 18.10 -9.49 -5.04
C LEU A 110 17.42 -10.31 -3.96
N ILE A 111 16.28 -9.81 -3.50
CA ILE A 111 15.44 -10.47 -2.51
C ILE A 111 15.11 -11.91 -2.97
N PRO A 112 15.15 -12.92 -2.07
CA PRO A 112 14.84 -14.32 -2.38
C PRO A 112 13.36 -14.59 -2.72
N LEU A 113 12.77 -13.86 -3.66
CA LEU A 113 11.36 -13.97 -4.02
C LEU A 113 11.18 -14.11 -5.52
N ASN A 114 10.29 -15.03 -5.90
CA ASN A 114 9.54 -14.89 -7.14
C ASN A 114 8.63 -13.67 -7.00
N ILE A 115 8.66 -12.82 -8.02
CA ILE A 115 7.86 -11.61 -8.10
C ILE A 115 7.00 -11.70 -9.35
N ASP A 116 5.71 -11.41 -9.22
CA ASP A 116 4.79 -11.21 -10.35
C ASP A 116 3.97 -9.94 -10.12
N LYS A 117 4.36 -8.84 -10.78
CA LYS A 117 3.64 -7.57 -10.78
C LYS A 117 2.57 -7.61 -11.87
N ARG A 118 1.38 -7.13 -11.52
CA ARG A 118 0.21 -7.16 -12.37
C ARG A 118 -0.36 -5.77 -12.54
N PHE A 119 -0.79 -5.49 -13.76
CA PHE A 119 -1.44 -4.23 -14.13
C PHE A 119 -2.73 -4.54 -14.87
N ILE A 120 -3.82 -3.91 -14.44
CA ILE A 120 -5.14 -4.11 -15.04
C ILE A 120 -5.71 -2.77 -15.49
N MET A 121 -6.21 -2.72 -16.71
CA MET A 121 -6.95 -1.58 -17.24
C MET A 121 -8.34 -2.04 -17.67
N LEU A 122 -9.37 -1.29 -17.24
CA LEU A 122 -10.77 -1.58 -17.54
C LEU A 122 -11.34 -0.52 -18.49
N LYS A 123 -12.27 -0.95 -19.34
CA LYS A 123 -13.04 -0.06 -20.21
C LYS A 123 -13.87 0.91 -19.39
N GLY A 124 -13.82 2.20 -19.75
CA GLY A 124 -14.64 3.23 -19.11
C GLY A 124 -14.19 3.63 -17.70
N SER A 125 -13.07 3.10 -17.21
CA SER A 125 -12.49 3.48 -15.91
C SER A 125 -11.49 4.62 -16.08
N SER A 126 -11.56 5.66 -15.26
CA SER A 126 -10.58 6.76 -15.28
C SER A 126 -9.36 6.44 -14.42
N GLY A 127 -8.74 5.29 -14.68
CA GLY A 127 -7.60 4.82 -13.92
C GLY A 127 -7.16 3.41 -14.31
N PHE A 128 -6.21 2.87 -13.57
CA PHE A 128 -5.73 1.50 -13.72
C PHE A 128 -5.39 0.90 -12.36
N TYR A 129 -5.36 -0.43 -12.27
CA TYR A 129 -5.07 -1.15 -11.04
C TYR A 129 -3.67 -1.75 -11.09
N SER A 130 -3.03 -1.85 -9.93
CA SER A 130 -1.81 -2.64 -9.79
C SER A 130 -1.84 -3.50 -8.54
N TYR A 131 -1.34 -4.72 -8.67
CA TYR A 131 -1.15 -5.66 -7.57
C TYR A 131 0.10 -6.49 -7.82
N ALA A 132 0.60 -7.19 -6.81
CA ALA A 132 1.74 -8.08 -6.98
C ALA A 132 1.60 -9.35 -6.15
N ILE A 133 2.15 -10.46 -6.66
CA ILE A 133 2.22 -11.74 -5.98
C ILE A 133 3.69 -12.03 -5.69
N TYR A 134 4.01 -12.21 -4.42
CA TYR A 134 5.34 -12.60 -3.97
C TYR A 134 5.31 -14.04 -3.48
N GLU A 135 6.31 -14.82 -3.86
CA GLU A 135 6.42 -16.22 -3.48
C GLU A 135 7.88 -16.56 -3.10
N HIS A 136 8.06 -17.07 -1.89
CA HIS A 136 9.28 -17.69 -1.41
C HIS A 136 9.10 -19.20 -1.45
N LEU A 137 10.01 -19.91 -2.13
CA LEU A 137 9.94 -21.36 -2.28
C LEU A 137 10.70 -22.09 -1.17
N GLU A 138 10.37 -23.37 -1.01
CA GLU A 138 11.18 -24.27 -0.18
C GLU A 138 12.64 -24.28 -0.69
N VAL A 139 13.60 -24.54 0.19
CA VAL A 139 15.06 -24.54 -0.06
C VAL A 139 15.74 -23.19 -0.35
N TRP A 140 15.02 -22.07 -0.30
CA TRP A 140 15.61 -20.73 -0.48
C TRP A 140 16.13 -20.10 0.82
N PRO A 141 17.11 -19.19 0.74
CA PRO A 141 17.67 -18.53 1.92
C PRO A 141 16.65 -17.60 2.57
N GLY A 142 16.66 -17.57 3.90
CA GLY A 142 15.79 -16.68 4.66
C GLY A 142 16.15 -15.19 4.46
N PHE A 143 15.14 -14.33 4.66
CA PHE A 143 15.26 -12.87 4.53
C PHE A 143 14.27 -12.15 5.45
N ASN A 144 14.49 -10.85 5.66
CA ASN A 144 13.53 -9.96 6.29
C ASN A 144 12.94 -9.02 5.22
N LEU A 145 11.62 -8.79 5.25
CA LEU A 145 10.94 -7.86 4.34
C LEU A 145 10.63 -6.55 5.08
N ASP A 146 11.62 -5.67 5.17
CA ASP A 146 11.53 -4.43 5.93
C ASP A 146 10.51 -3.44 5.39
N GLU A 147 10.31 -3.40 4.06
CA GLU A 147 9.31 -2.59 3.39
C GLU A 147 8.87 -3.21 2.05
N THR A 148 7.62 -3.00 1.64
CA THR A 148 7.21 -3.15 0.24
C THR A 148 6.09 -2.17 -0.11
N ARG A 149 6.21 -1.54 -1.29
CA ARG A 149 5.32 -0.46 -1.71
C ARG A 149 5.30 -0.26 -3.23
N ILE A 150 4.35 0.57 -3.67
CA ILE A 150 4.38 1.27 -4.95
C ILE A 150 4.75 2.72 -4.70
N ALA A 151 5.57 3.31 -5.57
CA ALA A 151 5.86 4.73 -5.60
C ALA A 151 5.59 5.32 -6.99
N PHE A 152 4.90 6.45 -7.04
CA PHE A 152 4.75 7.30 -8.22
C PHE A 152 5.37 8.66 -7.96
N LYS A 153 6.37 9.02 -8.76
CA LYS A 153 6.98 10.35 -8.78
C LYS A 153 6.31 11.17 -9.87
N LEU A 154 5.49 12.12 -9.47
CA LEU A 154 4.76 12.99 -10.37
C LEU A 154 5.63 14.17 -10.78
N ARG A 155 5.21 14.87 -11.83
CA ARG A 155 5.85 16.09 -12.30
C ARG A 155 5.84 17.20 -11.26
N LYS A 156 7.03 17.59 -10.78
CA LYS A 156 7.20 18.69 -9.83
C LYS A 156 6.78 20.05 -10.37
N ASP A 157 6.72 20.23 -11.69
CA ASP A 157 6.28 21.47 -12.34
C ASP A 157 4.75 21.57 -12.49
N LYS A 158 4.02 20.49 -12.17
CA LYS A 158 2.57 20.41 -12.34
C LYS A 158 1.83 20.23 -11.02
N PHE A 159 2.29 19.27 -10.21
CA PHE A 159 1.58 18.84 -9.01
C PHE A 159 2.14 19.55 -7.77
N HIS A 160 1.44 20.59 -7.32
CA HIS A 160 1.89 21.43 -6.20
C HIS A 160 1.00 21.34 -4.96
N TYR A 161 -0.23 20.83 -5.10
CA TYR A 161 -1.19 20.76 -4.01
C TYR A 161 -1.45 19.31 -3.63
N MET A 162 -1.22 18.95 -2.37
CA MET A 162 -1.40 17.59 -1.86
C MET A 162 -2.67 17.53 -1.01
N ALA A 163 -3.42 16.44 -1.12
CA ALA A 163 -4.54 16.14 -0.25
C ALA A 163 -4.47 14.69 0.25
N MET A 164 -4.65 14.51 1.56
CA MET A 164 -4.66 13.18 2.20
C MET A 164 -5.74 13.00 3.27
N ALA A 165 -6.37 14.09 3.72
CA ALA A 165 -7.58 14.10 4.53
C ALA A 165 -8.27 15.47 4.38
N ASP A 166 -9.54 15.59 4.75
CA ASP A 166 -10.29 16.86 4.66
C ASP A 166 -9.62 18.01 5.42
N ASN A 167 -8.92 17.70 6.52
CA ASN A 167 -8.18 18.67 7.34
C ASN A 167 -6.67 18.68 7.07
N ARG A 168 -6.18 17.94 6.08
CA ARG A 168 -4.75 17.81 5.74
C ARG A 168 -4.56 17.89 4.24
N GLN A 169 -4.64 19.12 3.75
CA GLN A 169 -4.42 19.49 2.37
C GLN A 169 -3.70 20.83 2.31
N ARG A 170 -2.77 20.99 1.38
CA ARG A 170 -2.01 22.23 1.24
C ARG A 170 -1.22 22.27 -0.06
N TYR A 171 -0.79 23.47 -0.42
CA TYR A 171 0.39 23.64 -1.27
C TYR A 171 1.63 23.11 -0.53
N MET A 172 2.41 22.31 -1.24
CA MET A 172 3.61 21.66 -0.74
C MET A 172 4.85 22.39 -1.25
N PRO A 173 5.94 22.42 -0.48
CA PRO A 173 7.22 22.88 -1.01
C PRO A 173 7.68 21.97 -2.14
N LEU A 174 8.51 22.52 -3.02
CA LEU A 174 9.16 21.77 -4.08
C LEU A 174 10.35 20.98 -3.51
N PRO A 175 10.73 19.84 -4.13
CA PRO A 175 11.96 19.15 -3.75
C PRO A 175 13.20 20.05 -3.81
N ASP A 176 13.24 21.05 -4.69
CA ASP A 176 14.32 22.04 -4.77
C ASP A 176 14.40 22.95 -3.54
N ASP A 177 13.30 23.16 -2.80
CA ASP A 177 13.29 23.96 -1.57
C ASP A 177 14.06 23.27 -0.43
N ARG A 178 14.31 21.95 -0.56
CA ARG A 178 15.07 21.15 0.40
C ARG A 178 16.59 21.13 0.10
N LEU A 179 17.05 21.73 -1.00
CA LEU A 179 18.47 21.77 -1.37
C LEU A 179 19.28 22.66 -0.40
N PRO A 180 20.60 22.42 -0.20
CA PRO A 180 21.38 23.11 0.84
C PRO A 180 21.42 24.64 0.77
N ASP A 181 21.20 25.23 -0.41
CA ASP A 181 21.13 26.67 -0.63
C ASP A 181 19.76 27.28 -0.25
N ARG A 182 18.74 26.44 -0.04
CA ARG A 182 17.33 26.83 0.16
C ARG A 182 16.70 26.22 1.41
N GLY A 183 17.25 25.11 1.88
CA GLY A 183 16.81 24.38 3.06
C GLY A 183 17.98 23.95 3.93
N GLN A 184 17.68 23.72 5.21
CA GLN A 184 18.64 23.25 6.20
C GLN A 184 18.12 21.95 6.83
N PRO A 185 18.75 20.80 6.53
CA PRO A 185 18.49 19.58 7.27
C PRO A 185 18.67 19.78 8.78
N LEU A 186 17.73 19.29 9.56
CA LEU A 186 17.74 19.37 11.02
C LEU A 186 18.39 18.11 11.62
N ALA A 187 18.17 17.86 12.91
CA ALA A 187 18.75 16.72 13.61
C ALA A 187 18.32 15.36 13.01
N TYR A 188 17.10 15.28 12.49
CA TYR A 188 16.61 14.14 11.71
C TYR A 188 16.74 14.47 10.22
N PRO A 189 17.38 13.62 9.39
CA PRO A 189 17.65 13.92 7.99
C PRO A 189 16.39 14.09 7.14
N GLU A 190 15.26 13.52 7.58
CA GLU A 190 13.96 13.71 6.94
C GLU A 190 13.39 15.12 7.14
N ALA A 191 13.69 15.77 8.27
CA ALA A 191 13.19 17.09 8.63
C ALA A 191 14.09 18.20 8.09
N VAL A 192 13.56 19.05 7.21
CA VAL A 192 14.29 20.14 6.57
C VAL A 192 13.57 21.46 6.84
N LEU A 193 14.28 22.41 7.46
CA LEU A 193 13.81 23.79 7.60
C LEU A 193 13.90 24.50 6.25
N LEU A 194 12.82 25.12 5.81
CA LEU A 194 12.75 25.88 4.57
C LEU A 194 13.26 27.32 4.81
N VAL A 195 14.49 27.62 4.37
CA VAL A 195 15.17 28.90 4.62
C VAL A 195 14.87 29.92 3.53
N ASN A 196 14.84 29.47 2.27
CA ASN A 196 14.60 30.29 1.08
C ASN A 196 13.77 29.53 0.02
N PRO A 197 12.54 29.09 0.36
CA PRO A 197 11.67 28.34 -0.55
C PRO A 197 11.18 29.18 -1.74
N VAL A 198 10.64 28.54 -2.79
CA VAL A 198 10.21 29.24 -4.03
C VAL A 198 9.02 30.11 -3.67
N GLU A 199 8.08 29.51 -2.95
CA GLU A 199 6.93 30.19 -2.38
C GLU A 199 7.33 30.81 -1.04
N PRO A 200 7.40 32.16 -0.93
CA PRO A 200 7.91 32.83 0.27
C PRO A 200 7.09 32.54 1.53
N GLU A 201 5.83 32.15 1.36
CA GLU A 201 4.89 31.81 2.44
C GLU A 201 5.35 30.58 3.25
N LEU A 202 6.09 29.67 2.62
CA LEU A 202 6.59 28.44 3.25
C LEU A 202 7.86 28.69 4.09
N LYS A 203 8.39 29.92 4.08
CA LYS A 203 9.65 30.23 4.76
C LYS A 203 9.52 30.05 6.27
N GLY A 204 10.46 29.32 6.86
CA GLY A 204 10.49 29.02 8.29
C GLY A 204 9.71 27.77 8.67
N GLU A 205 8.98 27.14 7.74
CA GLU A 205 8.36 25.84 7.98
C GLU A 205 9.40 24.72 7.98
N VAL A 206 9.06 23.60 8.63
CA VAL A 206 9.83 22.36 8.59
C VAL A 206 9.04 21.34 7.80
N ASP A 207 9.61 20.87 6.70
CA ASP A 207 9.06 19.78 5.89
C ASP A 207 9.66 18.44 6.32
N ASP A 208 8.80 17.49 6.65
CA ASP A 208 9.16 16.12 7.00
C ASP A 208 8.10 15.15 6.43
N LYS A 209 8.54 14.14 5.67
CA LYS A 209 7.65 13.14 5.06
C LYS A 209 6.72 12.46 6.07
N TYR A 210 7.14 12.32 7.33
CA TYR A 210 6.35 11.70 8.39
C TYR A 210 5.19 12.59 8.89
N GLN A 211 5.19 13.90 8.56
CA GLN A 211 4.03 14.77 8.75
C GLN A 211 2.86 14.38 7.85
N TYR A 212 3.08 13.51 6.86
CA TYR A 212 2.09 13.09 5.86
C TYR A 212 1.81 11.58 5.94
N SER A 213 1.96 10.97 7.13
CA SER A 213 1.45 9.62 7.40
C SER A 213 -0.03 9.62 7.76
N SER A 214 -0.69 8.49 7.55
CA SER A 214 -2.06 8.25 8.00
C SER A 214 -2.20 6.85 8.61
N GLU A 215 -3.14 6.69 9.54
CA GLU A 215 -3.51 5.39 10.08
C GLU A 215 -4.24 4.57 9.00
N ASP A 216 -3.96 3.28 8.91
CA ASP A 216 -4.50 2.39 7.86
C ASP A 216 -6.04 2.40 7.79
N LYS A 217 -6.73 2.55 8.95
CA LYS A 217 -8.19 2.66 8.97
C LYS A 217 -8.73 3.87 8.21
N ASP A 218 -7.97 4.96 8.15
CA ASP A 218 -8.35 6.22 7.49
C ASP A 218 -7.64 6.39 6.14
N LEU A 219 -6.59 5.61 5.87
CA LEU A 219 -5.79 5.66 4.64
C LEU A 219 -6.47 4.91 3.48
N LYS A 220 -7.51 5.53 2.92
CA LYS A 220 -8.28 5.00 1.79
C LYS A 220 -8.05 5.73 0.47
N VAL A 221 -7.76 7.03 0.52
CA VAL A 221 -7.43 7.83 -0.67
C VAL A 221 -6.52 8.99 -0.29
N HIS A 222 -5.52 9.25 -1.13
CA HIS A 222 -4.64 10.42 -1.03
C HIS A 222 -4.00 10.68 -2.40
N GLY A 223 -3.45 11.88 -2.60
CA GLY A 223 -2.91 12.23 -3.90
C GLY A 223 -2.48 13.68 -4.04
N TRP A 224 -2.46 14.11 -5.30
CA TRP A 224 -1.98 15.41 -5.73
C TRP A 224 -2.92 16.04 -6.75
N ILE A 225 -3.00 17.36 -6.70
CA ILE A 225 -3.74 18.19 -7.64
C ILE A 225 -2.72 19.04 -8.43
N CYS A 226 -2.84 18.96 -9.74
CA CYS A 226 -2.28 19.90 -10.70
C CYS A 226 -3.31 21.00 -10.95
N MET A 227 -2.89 22.25 -10.80
CA MET A 227 -3.79 23.40 -10.99
C MET A 227 -3.94 23.78 -12.47
N ASP A 228 -2.92 23.51 -13.29
CA ASP A 228 -2.93 23.81 -14.73
C ASP A 228 -2.21 22.74 -15.60
N PRO A 229 -2.95 21.94 -16.39
CA PRO A 229 -4.42 21.90 -16.40
C PRO A 229 -4.97 21.32 -15.07
N PRO A 230 -6.24 21.60 -14.70
CA PRO A 230 -6.85 21.06 -13.49
C PRO A 230 -7.00 19.52 -13.53
N LEU A 231 -6.09 18.81 -12.87
CA LEU A 231 -6.02 17.33 -12.84
C LEU A 231 -5.75 16.82 -11.42
N GLY A 232 -6.34 15.67 -11.08
CA GLY A 232 -6.02 14.94 -9.87
C GLY A 232 -5.34 13.61 -10.18
N PHE A 233 -4.36 13.24 -9.35
CA PHE A 233 -3.74 11.92 -9.32
C PHE A 233 -3.92 11.33 -7.93
N TRP A 234 -4.57 10.18 -7.82
CA TRP A 234 -4.98 9.60 -6.55
C TRP A 234 -4.58 8.13 -6.46
N ILE A 235 -4.12 7.72 -5.28
CA ILE A 235 -3.99 6.31 -4.91
C ILE A 235 -5.19 5.97 -4.03
N ILE A 236 -6.02 5.04 -4.51
CA ILE A 236 -7.15 4.50 -3.78
C ILE A 236 -6.79 3.10 -3.27
N ILE A 237 -6.91 2.92 -1.96
CA ILE A 237 -6.69 1.65 -1.26
C ILE A 237 -8.05 1.11 -0.79
N PRO A 238 -8.66 0.15 -1.51
CA PRO A 238 -10.01 -0.33 -1.21
C PRO A 238 -10.08 -1.22 0.03
N SER A 239 -8.95 -1.81 0.45
CA SER A 239 -8.89 -2.80 1.53
C SER A 239 -7.52 -2.78 2.21
N ASP A 240 -7.46 -3.15 3.50
CA ASP A 240 -6.19 -3.31 4.24
C ASP A 240 -5.78 -4.79 4.40
N GLU A 241 -6.49 -5.72 3.75
CA GLU A 241 -6.20 -7.17 3.81
C GLU A 241 -4.76 -7.54 3.42
N PHE A 242 -4.14 -6.69 2.61
CA PHE A 242 -2.78 -6.85 2.13
C PHE A 242 -1.74 -6.04 2.92
N ARG A 243 -2.16 -5.24 3.91
CA ARG A 243 -1.26 -4.47 4.79
C ARG A 243 -0.75 -5.30 5.98
N SER A 244 -0.03 -4.69 6.91
CA SER A 244 0.36 -5.27 8.21
C SER A 244 0.28 -4.23 9.32
N GLY A 245 0.26 -4.67 10.58
CA GLY A 245 0.37 -3.77 11.74
C GLY A 245 -0.95 -3.31 12.36
N GLY A 246 -2.09 -3.58 11.74
CA GLY A 246 -3.38 -3.25 12.32
C GLY A 246 -3.96 -1.92 11.81
N PRO A 247 -5.20 -1.57 12.18
CA PRO A 247 -5.87 -0.33 11.74
C PRO A 247 -5.18 0.95 12.20
N LEU A 248 -4.45 0.91 13.32
CA LEU A 248 -3.73 2.05 13.88
C LEU A 248 -2.28 2.14 13.37
N LYS A 249 -1.86 1.19 12.52
CA LYS A 249 -0.56 1.29 11.88
C LYS A 249 -0.55 2.52 11.00
N GLN A 250 0.44 3.37 11.19
CA GLN A 250 0.66 4.52 10.34
C GLN A 250 1.58 4.16 9.18
N ASN A 251 1.21 4.62 8.00
CA ASN A 251 1.99 4.47 6.79
C ASN A 251 2.12 5.81 6.05
N LEU A 252 3.23 5.96 5.33
CA LEU A 252 3.48 7.13 4.48
C LEU A 252 2.48 7.15 3.32
N THR A 253 2.09 8.37 2.91
CA THR A 253 1.08 8.59 1.87
C THR A 253 1.69 9.36 0.70
N SER A 254 1.26 10.59 0.46
CA SER A 254 1.90 11.55 -0.45
C SER A 254 2.88 12.44 0.31
N HIS A 255 3.96 12.90 -0.32
CA HIS A 255 4.92 13.85 0.26
C HIS A 255 5.74 14.60 -0.81
N VAL A 256 6.54 15.60 -0.39
CA VAL A 256 7.37 16.45 -1.26
C VAL A 256 8.17 15.66 -2.31
N GLY A 257 8.33 16.27 -3.49
CA GLY A 257 8.87 15.63 -4.69
C GLY A 257 7.77 14.93 -5.50
N PRO A 258 6.67 15.65 -5.75
CA PRO A 258 5.28 15.19 -5.57
C PRO A 258 5.15 13.68 -5.74
N THR A 259 5.38 12.99 -4.62
CA THR A 259 5.41 11.53 -4.58
C THR A 259 4.10 11.04 -4.01
N ALA A 260 3.54 9.97 -4.58
CA ALA A 260 2.40 9.25 -4.05
C ALA A 260 2.80 7.79 -3.79
N LEU A 261 2.62 7.31 -2.56
CA LEU A 261 3.01 5.96 -2.15
C LEU A 261 1.80 5.08 -1.82
N SER A 262 1.88 3.80 -2.16
CA SER A 262 1.04 2.76 -1.56
C SER A 262 1.94 1.82 -0.77
N VAL A 263 2.06 2.04 0.54
CA VAL A 263 2.83 1.17 1.44
C VAL A 263 1.98 -0.02 1.89
N PHE A 264 2.51 -1.23 1.72
CA PHE A 264 1.85 -2.47 2.14
C PHE A 264 2.44 -3.01 3.44
N LEU A 265 3.77 -3.10 3.50
CA LEU A 265 4.52 -3.50 4.69
C LEU A 265 5.58 -2.44 4.95
N SER A 266 5.81 -2.10 6.21
CA SER A 266 6.92 -1.22 6.59
C SER A 266 7.19 -1.28 8.09
N ALA A 267 8.47 -1.21 8.47
CA ALA A 267 8.92 -1.06 9.85
C ALA A 267 8.59 0.31 10.48
N HIS A 268 8.14 1.30 9.69
CA HIS A 268 7.82 2.64 10.20
C HIS A 268 6.86 2.59 11.40
N TYR A 269 7.15 3.37 12.44
CA TYR A 269 6.37 3.53 13.68
C TYR A 269 6.29 2.31 14.62
N ALA A 270 6.77 1.14 14.22
CA ALA A 270 6.73 -0.06 15.06
C ALA A 270 8.09 -0.77 15.20
N GLY A 271 9.05 -0.41 14.36
CA GLY A 271 10.39 -1.01 14.38
C GLY A 271 10.39 -2.45 13.86
N GLU A 272 11.41 -3.19 14.28
CA GLU A 272 11.71 -4.55 13.85
C GLU A 272 10.60 -5.58 14.18
N ASP A 273 9.73 -5.27 15.15
CA ASP A 273 8.66 -6.17 15.59
C ASP A 273 7.57 -6.40 14.53
N LEU A 274 7.39 -5.45 13.60
CA LEU A 274 6.45 -5.59 12.47
C LEU A 274 7.11 -6.01 11.16
N VAL A 275 8.42 -6.22 11.13
CA VAL A 275 9.11 -6.72 9.94
C VAL A 275 8.84 -8.22 9.79
N PRO A 276 8.23 -8.69 8.67
CA PRO A 276 8.13 -10.11 8.38
C PRO A 276 9.52 -10.74 8.20
N LYS A 277 9.73 -11.88 8.84
CA LYS A 277 11.03 -12.58 8.85
C LYS A 277 10.81 -14.02 8.41
N PHE A 278 11.42 -14.37 7.29
CA PHE A 278 11.28 -15.67 6.67
C PHE A 278 12.53 -16.51 6.93
N GLY A 279 12.31 -17.72 7.44
CA GLY A 279 13.37 -18.70 7.64
C GLY A 279 13.85 -19.32 6.33
N GLU A 280 15.04 -19.91 6.37
CA GLU A 280 15.53 -20.76 5.27
C GLU A 280 14.52 -21.89 5.00
N GLY A 281 14.13 -22.02 3.73
CA GLY A 281 13.15 -22.99 3.25
C GLY A 281 11.72 -22.78 3.74
N GLU A 282 11.39 -21.66 4.42
CA GLU A 282 10.02 -21.33 4.81
C GLU A 282 9.21 -20.92 3.58
N SER A 283 8.44 -21.85 2.99
CA SER A 283 7.58 -21.47 1.88
C SER A 283 6.57 -20.40 2.30
N TRP A 284 6.37 -19.40 1.44
CA TRP A 284 5.48 -18.29 1.71
C TRP A 284 4.95 -17.70 0.41
N LYS A 285 3.68 -17.31 0.38
CA LYS A 285 3.08 -16.65 -0.78
C LYS A 285 2.06 -15.62 -0.32
N LYS A 286 2.14 -14.41 -0.87
CA LYS A 286 1.21 -13.32 -0.55
C LYS A 286 0.92 -12.45 -1.76
N ILE A 287 -0.33 -11.99 -1.82
CA ILE A 287 -0.80 -10.99 -2.77
C ILE A 287 -0.92 -9.62 -2.09
N PHE A 288 -0.45 -8.59 -2.79
CA PHE A 288 -0.51 -7.18 -2.38
C PHE A 288 -1.37 -6.38 -3.36
N GLY A 289 -2.42 -5.72 -2.86
CA GLY A 289 -3.41 -5.04 -3.70
C GLY A 289 -4.56 -5.95 -4.15
N PRO A 290 -5.29 -5.58 -5.21
CA PRO A 290 -5.07 -4.40 -6.04
C PRO A 290 -5.34 -3.06 -5.35
N VAL A 291 -4.50 -2.08 -5.67
CA VAL A 291 -4.78 -0.65 -5.45
C VAL A 291 -5.16 0.00 -6.77
N PHE A 292 -5.96 1.05 -6.72
CA PHE A 292 -6.44 1.75 -7.90
C PHE A 292 -5.79 3.13 -8.02
N ILE A 293 -5.13 3.37 -9.15
CA ILE A 293 -4.57 4.67 -9.51
C ILE A 293 -5.65 5.40 -10.28
N TYR A 294 -6.29 6.37 -9.63
CA TYR A 294 -7.41 7.12 -10.16
C TYR A 294 -6.99 8.50 -10.63
N LEU A 295 -7.50 8.90 -11.80
CA LEU A 295 -7.28 10.21 -12.39
C LEU A 295 -8.63 10.88 -12.62
N ASN A 296 -8.73 12.15 -12.28
CA ASN A 296 -9.89 12.97 -12.59
C ASN A 296 -9.45 14.35 -13.08
N SER A 297 -10.38 15.07 -13.68
CA SER A 297 -10.13 16.41 -14.21
C SER A 297 -11.38 17.26 -14.11
N VAL A 298 -11.18 18.57 -14.10
CA VAL A 298 -12.27 19.53 -14.10
C VAL A 298 -12.08 20.57 -15.18
N THR A 299 -13.18 20.96 -15.83
CA THR A 299 -13.21 21.96 -16.89
C THR A 299 -14.16 23.11 -16.53
N GLY A 300 -14.14 24.18 -17.32
CA GLY A 300 -15.09 25.28 -17.19
C GLY A 300 -14.81 26.25 -16.03
N GLY A 301 -13.55 26.40 -15.62
CA GLY A 301 -13.12 27.39 -14.62
C GLY A 301 -13.58 27.09 -13.19
N LYS A 302 -14.04 25.87 -12.91
CA LYS A 302 -14.32 25.42 -11.54
C LYS A 302 -13.01 25.30 -10.74
N ASP A 303 -13.12 25.45 -9.44
CA ASP A 303 -12.00 25.27 -8.51
C ASP A 303 -11.44 23.84 -8.62
N PRO A 304 -10.13 23.65 -8.92
CA PRO A 304 -9.50 22.33 -8.96
C PRO A 304 -9.61 21.56 -7.64
N LEU A 305 -9.81 22.22 -6.49
CA LEU A 305 -9.95 21.55 -5.20
C LEU A 305 -11.15 20.59 -5.13
N ILE A 306 -12.17 20.74 -5.99
CA ILE A 306 -13.30 19.81 -6.05
C ILE A 306 -12.88 18.39 -6.47
N LEU A 307 -11.70 18.24 -7.09
CA LEU A 307 -11.17 16.94 -7.51
C LEU A 307 -10.96 16.00 -6.32
N TRP A 308 -10.75 16.54 -5.11
CA TRP A 308 -10.68 15.75 -3.89
C TRP A 308 -12.00 15.08 -3.52
N GLU A 309 -13.12 15.79 -3.66
CA GLU A 309 -14.44 15.25 -3.33
C GLU A 309 -14.82 14.11 -4.30
N ASP A 310 -14.56 14.30 -5.59
CA ASP A 310 -14.76 13.27 -6.61
C ASP A 310 -13.85 12.04 -6.38
N ALA A 311 -12.60 12.24 -5.94
CA ALA A 311 -11.73 11.12 -5.57
C ALA A 311 -12.24 10.33 -4.35
N LYS A 312 -12.87 11.00 -3.37
CA LYS A 312 -13.53 10.33 -2.24
C LYS A 312 -14.76 9.54 -2.70
N GLU A 313 -15.55 10.08 -3.62
CA GLU A 313 -16.69 9.36 -4.21
C GLU A 313 -16.22 8.09 -4.94
N GLN A 314 -15.17 8.20 -5.77
CA GLN A 314 -14.57 7.03 -6.43
C GLN A 314 -14.03 6.03 -5.39
N MET A 315 -13.36 6.50 -4.33
CA MET A 315 -12.88 5.62 -3.27
C MET A 315 -14.00 4.78 -2.63
N LEU A 316 -15.17 5.37 -2.41
CA LEU A 316 -16.32 4.62 -1.88
C LEU A 316 -16.80 3.54 -2.86
N VAL A 317 -16.76 3.80 -4.17
CA VAL A 317 -17.06 2.79 -5.21
C VAL A 317 -16.06 1.64 -5.15
N GLU A 318 -14.77 1.93 -5.03
CA GLU A 318 -13.72 0.91 -4.96
C GLU A 318 -13.83 0.05 -3.68
N VAL A 319 -14.10 0.68 -2.53
CA VAL A 319 -14.34 -0.03 -1.26
C VAL A 319 -15.56 -0.94 -1.36
N GLN A 320 -16.66 -0.46 -1.96
CA GLN A 320 -17.88 -1.27 -2.14
C GLN A 320 -17.72 -2.40 -3.15
N SER A 321 -16.84 -2.21 -4.13
CA SER A 321 -16.52 -3.19 -5.16
C SER A 321 -15.56 -4.28 -4.67
N TRP A 322 -15.01 -4.15 -3.46
CA TRP A 322 -14.10 -5.14 -2.90
C TRP A 322 -14.83 -6.38 -2.36
N PRO A 323 -14.32 -7.61 -2.63
CA PRO A 323 -13.20 -7.92 -3.52
C PRO A 323 -13.59 -7.81 -5.00
N TYR A 324 -12.64 -7.38 -5.82
CA TYR A 324 -12.86 -7.30 -7.27
C TYR A 324 -13.12 -8.66 -7.91
N SER A 325 -13.98 -8.70 -8.93
CA SER A 325 -14.26 -9.93 -9.69
C SER A 325 -13.40 -10.11 -10.94
N PHE A 326 -12.63 -9.09 -11.31
CA PHE A 326 -11.91 -9.02 -12.58
C PHE A 326 -10.45 -9.52 -12.56
N PRO A 327 -9.68 -9.55 -11.44
CA PRO A 327 -8.32 -10.08 -11.47
C PRO A 327 -8.30 -11.54 -11.92
N ALA A 328 -7.44 -11.86 -12.89
CA ALA A 328 -7.37 -13.19 -13.50
C ALA A 328 -6.52 -14.19 -12.71
N SER A 329 -5.72 -13.74 -11.74
CA SER A 329 -4.88 -14.63 -10.94
C SER A 329 -5.70 -15.49 -9.98
N GLU A 330 -5.43 -16.80 -9.96
CA GLU A 330 -6.00 -17.74 -8.99
C GLU A 330 -5.54 -17.46 -7.55
N ASP A 331 -4.42 -16.75 -7.39
CA ASP A 331 -3.92 -16.31 -6.08
C ASP A 331 -4.75 -15.15 -5.48
N PHE A 332 -5.65 -14.54 -6.26
CA PHE A 332 -6.61 -13.55 -5.78
C PHE A 332 -7.95 -14.22 -5.45
N PRO A 333 -8.30 -14.41 -4.16
CA PRO A 333 -9.54 -15.10 -3.80
C PRO A 333 -10.76 -14.28 -4.22
N SER A 334 -11.60 -14.86 -5.06
CA SER A 334 -12.90 -14.29 -5.44
C SER A 334 -13.86 -14.26 -4.25
N SER A 335 -14.90 -13.43 -4.30
CA SER A 335 -15.88 -13.30 -3.21
C SER A 335 -16.53 -14.63 -2.76
N SER A 336 -16.62 -15.66 -3.61
CA SER A 336 -17.16 -16.96 -3.22
C SER A 336 -16.16 -17.84 -2.44
N GLN A 337 -14.87 -17.56 -2.58
CA GLN A 337 -13.78 -18.15 -1.80
C GLN A 337 -13.55 -17.40 -0.47
N ARG A 338 -14.42 -16.42 -0.20
CA ARG A 338 -14.40 -15.57 0.98
C ARG A 338 -15.47 -15.95 1.98
N GLY A 339 -15.07 -16.05 3.25
CA GLY A 339 -15.94 -16.36 4.39
C GLY A 339 -16.15 -15.15 5.28
N ASN A 340 -17.18 -15.24 6.13
CA ASN A 340 -17.50 -14.24 7.15
C ASN A 340 -17.70 -14.96 8.51
N ILE A 341 -17.16 -14.38 9.58
CA ILE A 341 -17.50 -14.73 10.97
C ILE A 341 -18.33 -13.58 11.54
N SER A 342 -19.43 -13.89 12.19
CA SER A 342 -20.14 -12.91 13.02
C SER A 342 -20.26 -13.45 14.44
N GLY A 343 -20.24 -12.55 15.43
CA GLY A 343 -20.30 -12.92 16.83
C GLY A 343 -20.44 -11.70 17.74
N ARG A 344 -20.63 -11.98 19.03
CA ARG A 344 -20.68 -10.95 20.07
C ARG A 344 -19.46 -11.07 20.97
N LEU A 345 -18.76 -9.96 21.17
CA LEU A 345 -17.68 -9.87 22.12
C LEU A 345 -18.17 -9.24 23.42
N LEU A 346 -17.92 -9.91 24.54
CA LEU A 346 -18.19 -9.37 25.88
C LEU A 346 -16.86 -8.98 26.50
N VAL A 347 -16.62 -7.68 26.65
CA VAL A 347 -15.41 -7.14 27.28
C VAL A 347 -15.78 -6.74 28.72
N GLN A 348 -15.14 -7.39 29.69
CA GLN A 348 -15.22 -6.98 31.09
C GLN A 348 -13.97 -6.17 31.43
N ASP A 349 -14.07 -4.85 31.28
CA ASP A 349 -13.06 -3.94 31.82
C ASP A 349 -13.35 -3.68 33.31
N ARG A 350 -12.30 -3.63 34.12
CA ARG A 350 -12.41 -3.31 35.56
C ARG A 350 -12.64 -1.83 35.83
N TYR A 351 -12.46 -0.96 34.84
CA TYR A 351 -12.57 0.49 35.00
C TYR A 351 -13.71 1.14 34.19
N TYR A 352 -14.41 0.38 33.33
CA TYR A 352 -15.57 0.86 32.56
C TYR A 352 -16.74 -0.13 32.64
N LEU A 353 -17.97 0.37 32.81
CA LEU A 353 -19.22 -0.40 32.75
C LEU A 353 -19.33 -1.16 31.41
N LEU A 354 -19.87 -2.38 31.44
CA LEU A 354 -20.06 -3.29 30.30
C LEU A 354 -20.38 -2.55 28.97
N ILE A 355 -19.43 -2.52 28.04
CA ILE A 355 -19.67 -2.03 26.67
C ILE A 355 -19.88 -3.24 25.76
N CYS A 356 -21.01 -3.25 25.06
CA CYS A 356 -21.32 -4.27 24.04
C CYS A 356 -20.94 -3.73 22.67
N TYR A 357 -19.98 -4.38 22.02
CA TYR A 357 -19.65 -4.09 20.62
C TYR A 357 -20.15 -5.23 19.71
N TYR A 358 -20.79 -4.87 18.60
CA TYR A 358 -21.12 -5.77 17.50
C TYR A 358 -19.98 -5.72 16.48
N TYR A 359 -19.49 -6.87 16.03
CA TYR A 359 -18.44 -6.94 15.01
C TYR A 359 -18.77 -7.97 13.93
N HIS A 360 -18.44 -7.62 12.68
CA HIS A 360 -18.43 -8.52 11.54
C HIS A 360 -16.99 -8.84 11.16
N ILE A 361 -16.66 -10.11 11.00
CA ILE A 361 -15.34 -10.60 10.62
C ILE A 361 -15.36 -11.21 9.22
N PHE A 362 -14.32 -10.99 8.43
CA PHE A 362 -14.11 -11.68 7.14
C PHE A 362 -12.94 -12.68 7.27
N LEU A 363 -12.91 -13.79 6.52
CA LEU A 363 -11.83 -14.82 6.52
C LEU A 363 -11.64 -15.44 5.13
N PHE A 364 -10.42 -15.89 4.78
CA PHE A 364 -10.09 -16.53 3.48
C PHE A 364 -9.33 -17.85 3.65
N SER A 365 -9.38 -18.72 2.64
CA SER A 365 -8.79 -20.06 2.62
C SER A 365 -7.71 -20.19 1.54
N PHE A 366 -6.49 -20.62 1.91
CA PHE A 366 -5.49 -21.14 0.98
C PHE A 366 -5.20 -22.62 1.32
N GLY A 367 -5.30 -23.50 0.33
CA GLY A 367 -4.97 -24.92 0.49
C GLY A 367 -3.46 -25.13 0.63
N GLY A 368 -3.03 -25.92 1.62
CA GLY A 368 -1.63 -26.31 1.83
C GLY A 368 -1.25 -26.34 3.31
N ARG A 369 -0.49 -27.37 3.74
CA ARG A 369 -0.24 -27.78 5.14
C ARG A 369 0.48 -26.71 6.00
N TRP A 370 0.10 -26.67 7.29
CA TRP A 370 0.72 -26.01 8.47
C TRP A 370 1.69 -24.83 8.24
N TRP A 371 1.26 -23.59 8.59
CA TRP A 371 2.07 -22.37 8.45
C TRP A 371 2.20 -21.57 9.77
N THR A 372 3.34 -20.89 9.93
CA THR A 372 3.71 -20.06 11.09
C THR A 372 3.04 -18.67 11.06
N TRP A 373 2.52 -18.27 12.22
CA TRP A 373 1.58 -17.15 12.47
C TRP A 373 2.12 -15.72 12.25
N LYS A 374 3.42 -15.54 11.99
CA LYS A 374 4.09 -14.22 12.09
C LYS A 374 4.07 -13.38 10.80
N ASN A 375 3.94 -14.00 9.63
CA ASN A 375 4.35 -13.36 8.37
C ASN A 375 3.23 -13.10 7.35
N ASN A 376 1.98 -13.46 7.66
CA ASN A 376 0.91 -13.52 6.65
C ASN A 376 -0.27 -12.55 6.83
N TYR A 377 -0.45 -11.95 8.01
CA TYR A 377 -1.77 -11.43 8.41
C TYR A 377 -1.78 -9.98 8.91
N SER A 378 -2.76 -9.20 8.45
CA SER A 378 -3.19 -7.92 9.04
C SER A 378 -4.57 -8.05 9.68
N THR A 379 -4.84 -7.20 10.67
CA THR A 379 -6.15 -7.02 11.32
C THR A 379 -6.65 -5.61 10.97
N VAL A 380 -7.95 -5.41 10.74
CA VAL A 380 -8.57 -4.08 10.71
C VAL A 380 -9.55 -3.99 11.87
N ILE A 381 -9.56 -2.90 12.63
CA ILE A 381 -10.57 -2.60 13.66
C ILE A 381 -11.11 -1.21 13.30
N GLY A 382 -12.16 -1.19 12.49
CA GLY A 382 -13.07 -0.05 12.40
C GLY A 382 -14.25 -0.30 13.34
N SER A 383 -14.98 0.74 13.75
CA SER A 383 -16.09 0.71 14.70
C SER A 383 -17.29 -0.20 14.34
N THR A 384 -17.16 -1.08 13.34
CA THR A 384 -18.18 -2.07 12.93
C THR A 384 -17.63 -3.30 12.18
N TYR A 385 -16.32 -3.39 11.88
CA TYR A 385 -15.76 -4.46 11.04
C TYR A 385 -14.36 -4.91 11.50
N ILE A 386 -14.15 -6.22 11.57
CA ILE A 386 -12.89 -6.90 11.89
C ILE A 386 -12.51 -7.90 10.78
N ILE A 387 -11.86 -7.46 9.71
CA ILE A 387 -11.40 -8.38 8.65
C ILE A 387 -10.22 -9.21 9.17
N PHE A 388 -10.30 -10.54 9.07
CA PHE A 388 -9.20 -11.48 9.25
C PHE A 388 -8.87 -12.16 7.90
N SER A 389 -7.70 -12.75 7.77
CA SER A 389 -7.37 -13.68 6.68
C SER A 389 -6.84 -14.99 7.27
N SER A 390 -7.14 -16.12 6.60
CA SER A 390 -6.72 -17.53 6.81
C SER A 390 -7.68 -18.59 7.40
N LEU A 391 -7.56 -19.79 6.78
CA LEU A 391 -8.03 -21.11 7.19
C LEU A 391 -7.42 -21.57 8.53
N GLY A 392 -8.21 -22.30 9.32
CA GLY A 392 -7.71 -23.30 10.27
C GLY A 392 -8.52 -23.45 11.56
N THR A 393 -9.55 -24.32 11.56
CA THR A 393 -10.35 -24.82 12.70
C THR A 393 -10.89 -23.82 13.75
N SER A 394 -12.12 -24.07 14.22
CA SER A 394 -12.84 -23.24 15.22
C SER A 394 -12.09 -22.98 16.54
N LYS A 395 -11.03 -23.74 16.86
CA LYS A 395 -10.16 -23.50 18.02
C LYS A 395 -9.08 -22.43 17.77
N MET A 396 -8.52 -22.33 16.55
CA MET A 396 -7.45 -21.39 16.23
C MET A 396 -7.97 -19.96 16.05
N ILE A 397 -9.19 -19.81 15.51
CA ILE A 397 -9.91 -18.53 15.39
C ILE A 397 -10.17 -17.89 16.77
N ARG A 398 -10.55 -18.70 17.78
CA ARG A 398 -10.71 -18.23 19.17
C ARG A 398 -9.40 -17.73 19.79
N TYR A 399 -8.28 -18.36 19.43
CA TYR A 399 -6.95 -17.99 19.91
C TYR A 399 -6.46 -16.68 19.27
N MET A 400 -6.69 -16.48 17.96
CA MET A 400 -6.37 -15.24 17.24
C MET A 400 -7.11 -14.03 17.80
N LEU A 401 -8.41 -14.17 18.09
CA LEU A 401 -9.25 -13.14 18.71
C LEU A 401 -8.73 -12.75 20.11
N LEU A 402 -8.34 -13.74 20.92
CA LEU A 402 -7.87 -13.50 22.29
C LEU A 402 -6.50 -12.79 22.32
N VAL A 403 -5.55 -13.22 21.48
CA VAL A 403 -4.18 -12.67 21.44
C VAL A 403 -4.16 -11.24 20.89
N HIS A 404 -4.95 -10.94 19.85
CA HIS A 404 -5.01 -9.60 19.25
C HIS A 404 -5.79 -8.60 20.13
N MET A 405 -6.85 -9.04 20.82
CA MET A 405 -7.50 -8.21 21.84
C MET A 405 -6.59 -7.90 23.03
N LEU A 406 -5.74 -8.85 23.43
CA LEU A 406 -4.75 -8.62 24.49
C LEU A 406 -3.70 -7.60 24.06
N ALA A 407 -3.32 -7.55 22.77
CA ALA A 407 -2.43 -6.53 22.22
C ALA A 407 -3.08 -5.15 22.18
N TRP A 408 -4.35 -5.06 21.76
CA TRP A 408 -5.14 -3.82 21.80
C TRP A 408 -5.30 -3.28 23.23
N LEU A 409 -5.66 -4.15 24.20
CA LEU A 409 -5.71 -3.81 25.62
C LEU A 409 -4.34 -3.44 26.21
N HIS A 410 -3.24 -3.98 25.66
CA HIS A 410 -1.88 -3.63 26.06
C HIS A 410 -1.45 -2.26 25.50
N GLN A 411 -1.93 -1.88 24.31
CA GLN A 411 -1.70 -0.56 23.73
C GLN A 411 -2.52 0.54 24.41
N GLU A 412 -3.79 0.29 24.75
CA GLU A 412 -4.58 1.17 25.63
C GLU A 412 -3.85 1.43 26.97
N LYS A 413 -3.15 0.41 27.49
CA LYS A 413 -2.30 0.49 28.70
C LYS A 413 -1.13 1.47 28.57
N LEU A 414 -0.59 1.65 27.36
CA LEU A 414 0.50 2.60 27.08
C LEU A 414 -0.01 4.03 26.99
N VAL A 415 -1.27 4.22 26.56
CA VAL A 415 -1.92 5.53 26.43
C VAL A 415 -2.39 6.09 27.78
N HIS A 416 -2.67 5.23 28.79
CA HIS A 416 -3.32 5.65 30.05
C HIS A 416 -2.56 5.40 31.38
N GLY A 417 -1.27 5.03 31.35
CA GLY A 417 -0.38 5.18 32.52
C GLY A 417 -0.36 4.04 33.56
N LYS A 418 0.61 4.14 34.47
CA LYS A 418 1.39 3.07 35.12
C LYS A 418 0.74 2.22 36.24
N GLU A 419 -0.55 2.31 36.56
CA GLU A 419 -1.03 1.75 37.84
C GLU A 419 -1.35 0.24 37.87
N ASN A 420 -1.29 -0.50 36.73
CA ASN A 420 -1.80 -1.89 36.67
C ASN A 420 -0.77 -2.96 36.25
N ALA A 421 0.46 -2.89 36.75
CA ALA A 421 1.50 -3.87 36.40
C ALA A 421 1.36 -5.24 37.11
N ARG A 422 0.94 -5.28 38.39
CA ARG A 422 0.97 -6.51 39.20
C ARG A 422 -0.20 -7.48 38.91
N THR A 423 -1.40 -6.97 38.69
CA THR A 423 -2.63 -7.75 38.50
C THR A 423 -2.74 -8.39 37.11
N ILE A 424 -1.93 -7.93 36.17
CA ILE A 424 -1.93 -8.40 34.78
C ILE A 424 -0.87 -9.49 34.56
N ASN A 425 0.27 -9.41 35.28
CA ASN A 425 1.27 -10.49 35.31
C ASN A 425 0.72 -11.79 35.93
N SER A 426 -0.20 -11.71 36.91
CA SER A 426 -0.86 -12.90 37.46
C SER A 426 -1.85 -13.54 36.48
N GLY A 427 -2.57 -12.73 35.70
CA GLY A 427 -3.50 -13.19 34.65
C GLY A 427 -2.77 -13.86 33.48
N GLN A 428 -1.66 -13.29 33.01
CA GLN A 428 -0.82 -13.91 31.97
C GLN A 428 -0.19 -15.23 32.44
N LYS A 429 0.16 -15.36 33.72
CA LYS A 429 0.75 -16.59 34.30
C LYS A 429 -0.30 -17.70 34.49
N GLN A 430 -1.54 -17.36 34.81
CA GLN A 430 -2.66 -18.33 34.86
C GLN A 430 -3.10 -18.77 33.45
N MET A 431 -3.07 -17.89 32.46
CA MET A 431 -3.43 -18.24 31.08
C MET A 431 -2.35 -19.07 30.38
N ARG A 432 -1.05 -18.85 30.63
CA ARG A 432 0.03 -19.73 30.13
C ARG A 432 -0.10 -21.19 30.62
N LYS A 433 -0.71 -21.41 31.79
CA LYS A 433 -1.02 -22.74 32.32
C LYS A 433 -2.25 -23.39 31.69
N ALA A 434 -3.10 -22.62 31.00
CA ALA A 434 -4.28 -23.11 30.29
C ALA A 434 -4.01 -23.32 28.78
N ILE A 435 -2.80 -22.94 28.31
CA ILE A 435 -2.35 -23.02 26.90
C ILE A 435 -1.38 -24.21 26.68
N MET A 436 -0.78 -24.76 27.75
CA MET A 436 -0.27 -26.15 27.74
C MET A 436 -1.43 -27.11 27.98
#